data_AF-A0A512BJM4-F1
#
_entry.id   AF-A0A512BJM4-F1
#
_cell.length_a   1.000
_cell.length_b   1.000
_cell.length_c   1.000
_cell.angle_alpha   90.00
_cell.angle_beta   90.00
_cell.angle_gamma   90.00
#
_symmetry.space_group_name_H-M   'P 1'
#
loop_
_entity.id
_entity.type
_entity.pdbx_description
1 polymer ?
#
loop_
_entity_poly.entity_id
_entity_poly.type
_entity_poly.pdbx_seq_one_letter_code
_entity_poly.pdbx_strand_id
1 'polypeptide(L)' 'MSVIIILLIASIAVASIFLGAFLWSVRKGQFDDEVSPPVRMLFDDPVRPSNDDIV' A
#
# COMPACT_ATOMS: atom_id res chain seq x y z
N MET A 1 18.27 6.15 -39.31
CA MET A 1 17.87 4.74 -39.07
C MET A 1 18.39 4.15 -37.75
N SER A 2 19.59 4.51 -37.27
CA SER A 2 20.12 4.04 -35.98
C SER A 2 19.35 4.56 -34.75
N VAL A 3 18.89 5.81 -34.78
CA VAL A 3 18.17 6.45 -33.65
C VAL A 3 16.89 5.70 -33.26
N ILE A 4 16.18 5.12 -34.22
CA ILE A 4 14.94 4.36 -33.98
C ILE A 4 15.23 3.13 -33.10
N ILE A 5 16.34 2.44 -33.32
CA ILE A 5 16.74 1.26 -32.55
C ILE A 5 17.06 1.66 -31.10
N ILE A 6 17.74 2.79 -30.90
CA ILE A 6 18.05 3.32 -29.57
C ILE A 6 16.76 3.68 -28.82
N LEU A 7 15.83 4.36 -29.50
CA LEU A 7 14.54 4.74 -28.91
C LEU A 7 13.66 3.53 -28.58
N LEU A 8 13.71 2.46 -29.39
CA LEU A 8 13.00 1.22 -29.13
C LEU A 8 13.52 0.53 -27.87
N ILE A 9 14.84 0.43 -27.70
CA ILE A 9 15.43 -0.17 -26.49
C ILE A 9 15.12 0.70 -25.27
N ALA A 10 15.23 2.03 -25.41
CA ALA A 10 14.91 2.96 -24.32
C ALA A 10 13.44 2.86 -23.88
N SER A 11 12.50 2.74 -24.81
CA SER A 11 11.07 2.62 -24.47
C SER A 11 10.76 1.30 -23.77
N ILE A 12 11.34 0.19 -24.23
CA ILE A 12 11.20 -1.12 -23.58
C ILE A 12 11.83 -1.08 -22.17
N ALA A 13 13.02 -0.49 -22.02
CA ALA A 13 13.68 -0.38 -20.73
C ALA A 13 12.83 0.41 -19.72
N VAL A 14 12.28 1.56 -20.12
CA VAL A 14 11.39 2.36 -19.27
C VAL A 14 10.13 1.57 -18.91
N ALA A 15 9.51 0.89 -19.87
CA ALA A 15 8.32 0.07 -19.64
C ALA A 15 8.61 -1.09 -18.66
N SER A 16 9.74 -1.79 -18.83
CA SER A 16 10.16 -2.88 -17.94
C SER A 16 10.47 -2.40 -16.52
N ILE A 17 11.13 -1.26 -16.37
CA ILE A 17 11.40 -0.65 -15.05
C ILE A 17 10.07 -0.31 -14.36
N PHE A 18 9.16 0.35 -15.08
CA PHE A 18 7.87 0.74 -14.52
C PHE A 18 7.02 -0.48 -14.13
N LEU A 19 6.96 -1.49 -14.98
CA LEU A 19 6.26 -2.75 -14.70
C LEU A 19 6.89 -3.49 -13.51
N GLY A 20 8.22 -3.57 -13.45
CA GLY A 20 8.93 -4.21 -12.34
C GLY A 20 8.67 -3.51 -11.00
N ALA A 21 8.72 -2.17 -10.98
CA ALA A 21 8.38 -1.38 -9.80
C ALA A 21 6.91 -1.57 -9.40
N PHE A 22 5.99 -1.61 -10.36
CA PHE A 22 4.57 -1.87 -10.11
C PHE A 22 4.34 -3.24 -9.47
N LEU A 23 4.92 -4.30 -10.03
CA LEU A 23 4.80 -5.65 -9.47
C LEU A 23 5.40 -5.75 -8.06
N TRP A 24 6.54 -5.09 -7.82
CA TRP A 24 7.12 -5.01 -6.48
C TRP A 24 6.21 -4.26 -5.50
N SER A 25 5.61 -3.14 -5.91
CA SER A 25 4.68 -2.35 -5.10
C SER A 25 3.44 -3.15 -4.70
N VAL A 26 2.84 -3.89 -5.64
CA VAL A 26 1.69 -4.75 -5.38
C VAL A 26 2.04 -5.90 -4.42
N ARG A 27 3.21 -6.53 -4.62
CA ARG A 27 3.68 -7.61 -3.72
C ARG A 27 4.05 -7.14 -2.32
N LYS A 28 4.40 -5.86 -2.15
CA LYS A 28 4.75 -5.29 -0.84
C LYS A 28 3.54 -5.14 0.09
N GLY A 29 2.33 -5.47 -0.35
CA GLY A 29 1.15 -5.46 0.53
C GLY A 29 0.74 -4.06 0.95
N GLN A 30 0.97 -3.04 0.10
CA GLN A 30 0.47 -1.67 0.38
C GLN A 30 -1.06 -1.63 0.55
N PHE A 31 -1.77 -2.67 0.11
CA PHE A 31 -3.21 -2.84 0.23
C PHE A 31 -3.66 -3.59 1.49
N ASP A 32 -2.73 -3.95 2.39
CA ASP A 32 -3.02 -4.71 3.62
C ASP A 32 -3.63 -3.82 4.73
N ASP A 33 -3.72 -2.50 4.51
CA ASP A 33 -4.52 -1.57 5.31
C ASP A 33 -6.02 -1.69 4.93
N GLU A 34 -6.57 -2.91 5.04
CA GLU A 34 -7.97 -3.21 4.71
C GLU A 34 -8.95 -2.60 5.73
N VAL A 35 -8.46 -2.31 6.95
CA VAL A 35 -9.24 -1.68 8.03
C VAL A 35 -8.69 -0.29 8.32
N SER A 36 -9.39 0.72 7.81
CA SER A 36 -9.01 2.11 8.01
C SER A 36 -9.18 2.54 9.49
N PRO A 37 -8.29 3.40 10.02
CA PRO A 37 -8.33 3.82 11.43
C PRO A 37 -9.69 4.29 11.96
N PRO A 38 -10.55 4.98 11.17
CA PRO A 38 -11.87 5.42 11.64
C PRO A 38 -12.81 4.27 11.99
N VAL A 39 -12.72 3.12 11.29
CA VAL A 39 -13.55 1.95 11.55
C VAL A 39 -13.14 1.30 12.87
N ARG A 40 -11.83 1.19 13.12
CA ARG A 40 -11.29 0.68 14.38
C ARG A 40 -11.75 1.54 15.57
N MET A 41 -11.71 2.87 15.46
CA MET A 41 -12.14 3.76 16.54
C MET A 41 -13.64 3.74 16.84
N LEU A 42 -14.48 3.34 15.87
CA LEU A 42 -15.94 3.26 16.07
C LEU A 42 -16.36 1.96 16.80
N PHE A 43 -15.58 0.90 16.66
CA PHE A 43 -15.87 -0.42 17.24
C PHE A 43 -14.95 -0.79 18.42
N ASP A 44 -13.83 -0.08 18.60
CA ASP A 44 -13.05 -0.12 19.83
C ASP A 44 -13.80 0.68 20.91
N ASP A 45 -14.73 0.02 21.61
CA ASP A 45 -15.35 0.60 22.79
C ASP A 45 -14.26 0.95 23.81
N PRO A 46 -14.18 2.19 24.32
CA PRO A 46 -13.28 2.51 25.39
C PRO A 46 -13.71 1.69 26.61
N VAL A 47 -12.87 0.73 27.01
CA VAL A 47 -13.04 -0.02 28.26
C VAL A 47 -13.13 1.00 29.38
N ARG A 48 -14.36 1.30 29.83
CA ARG A 48 -14.57 2.11 31.02
C ARG A 48 -13.98 1.31 32.17
N PRO A 49 -13.06 1.87 32.98
CA PRO A 49 -12.69 1.23 34.23
C PRO A 49 -13.98 1.13 35.04
N SER A 50 -14.44 -0.09 35.31
CA SER A 50 -15.56 -0.33 36.22
C SER A 50 -15.11 0.16 37.59
N ASN A 51 -15.70 1.26 38.06
CA ASN A 51 -15.57 1.76 39.43
C ASN A 51 -16.36 0.85 40.39
N ASP A 52 -16.08 -0.45 40.40
CA ASP A 52 -16.69 -1.43 41.30
C ASP A 52 -15.91 -1.62 42.61
N ASP A 53 -14.95 -0.73 42.90
CA ASP A 53 -14.17 -0.75 44.15
C ASP A 53 -14.64 0.29 45.19
N ILE A 54 -15.84 0.87 45.04
CA ILE A 54 -16.41 1.75 46.06
C ILE A 54 -17.88 1.37 46.31
N VAL A 55 -18.11 0.40 47.22
CA VAL A 55 -18.97 0.46 48.42
C VAL A 55 -18.93 -0.91 49.12
#